data_AF-A0A0F9I6Q3-F1
#
_entry.id   AF-A0A0F9I6Q3-F1
#
_cell.length_a   1.000
_cell.length_b   1.000
_cell.length_c   1.000
_cell.angle_alpha   90.00
_cell.angle_beta   90.00
_cell.angle_gamma   90.00
#
_symmetry.space_group_name_H-M   'P 1'
#
loop_
_entity.id
_entity.type
_entity.pdbx_description
1 polymer ?
#
loop_
_entity_poly.entity_id
_entity_poly.type
_entity_poly.pdbx_seq_one_letter_code
_entity_poly.pdbx_strand_id
1 'polypeptide(L)'
;MDAKTFNMVDGILATKGFREDRQAALDILEVGVREGTLVDVAEVIARRYALQPQAVIGWFGECLNRRIKATQEISDKLKAMTQAHDGS
;
A
#
# COMPACT_ATOMS: atom_id res chain seq x y z
N MET A 1 11.71 4.11 -1.00
CA MET A 1 11.19 5.15 -1.91
C MET A 1 11.06 6.44 -1.10
N ASP A 2 11.42 7.59 -1.64
CA ASP A 2 11.25 8.88 -0.96
C ASP A 2 9.79 9.37 -1.01
N ALA A 3 9.41 10.29 -0.12
CA ALA A 3 8.04 10.77 0.02
C ALA A 3 7.51 11.47 -1.25
N LYS A 4 8.38 12.16 -2.02
CA LYS A 4 7.98 12.85 -3.24
C LYS A 4 7.61 11.84 -4.32
N THR A 5 8.44 10.81 -4.52
CA THR A 5 8.16 9.74 -5.49
C THR A 5 6.90 8.95 -5.10
N PHE A 6 6.72 8.65 -3.81
CA PHE A 6 5.50 7.99 -3.32
C PHE A 6 4.26 8.83 -3.64
N ASN A 7 4.24 10.10 -3.25
CA ASN A 7 3.09 10.98 -3.46
C ASN A 7 2.78 11.19 -4.95
N MET A 8 3.80 11.16 -5.81
CA MET A 8 3.59 11.22 -7.25
C MET A 8 2.88 9.97 -7.78
N VAL A 9 3.36 8.77 -7.45
CA VAL A 9 2.73 7.50 -7.88
C VAL A 9 1.32 7.36 -7.30
N ASP A 10 1.17 7.65 -6.00
CA ASP A 10 -0.11 7.62 -5.30
C ASP A 10 -1.10 8.63 -5.90
N GLY A 11 -0.61 9.83 -6.22
CA GLY A 11 -1.37 10.86 -6.92
C GLY A 11 -1.82 10.42 -8.30
N ILE A 12 -0.94 9.82 -9.11
CA ILE A 12 -1.27 9.33 -10.47
C ILE A 12 -2.36 8.25 -10.42
N LEU A 13 -2.26 7.32 -9.46
CA LEU A 13 -3.25 6.27 -9.25
C LEU A 13 -4.56 6.81 -8.65
N ALA A 14 -4.54 7.97 -7.99
CA ALA A 14 -5.71 8.60 -7.40
C ALA A 14 -6.40 9.65 -8.32
N THR A 15 -5.69 10.28 -9.26
CA THR A 15 -6.18 11.45 -10.04
C THR A 15 -6.63 11.15 -11.46
N LYS A 16 -6.31 9.99 -12.05
CA LYS A 16 -6.85 9.62 -13.38
C LYS A 16 -8.34 9.19 -13.37
N GLY A 17 -9.15 9.83 -12.55
CA GLY A 17 -10.62 9.77 -12.62
C GLY A 17 -11.30 8.68 -11.79
N PHE A 18 -10.56 7.75 -11.19
CA PHE A 18 -11.14 6.63 -10.46
C PHE A 18 -10.37 6.39 -9.16
N ARG A 19 -10.93 6.79 -8.01
CA ARG A 19 -10.46 6.35 -6.68
C ARG A 19 -10.34 4.82 -6.59
N GLU A 20 -11.14 4.13 -7.41
CA GLU A 20 -11.18 2.68 -7.59
C GLU A 20 -9.88 2.12 -8.20
N ASP A 21 -9.17 2.87 -9.07
CA ASP A 21 -7.95 2.37 -9.73
C ASP A 21 -6.81 2.17 -8.72
N ARG A 22 -6.72 3.04 -7.71
CA ARG A 22 -5.75 2.88 -6.62
C ARG A 22 -6.03 1.62 -5.81
N GLN A 23 -7.30 1.37 -5.46
CA GLN A 23 -7.66 0.18 -4.69
C GLN A 23 -7.49 -1.09 -5.53
N ALA A 24 -7.95 -1.08 -6.79
CA ALA A 24 -7.77 -2.18 -7.72
C ALA A 24 -6.28 -2.50 -7.95
N ALA A 25 -5.42 -1.48 -8.02
CA ALA A 25 -3.98 -1.67 -8.10
C ALA A 25 -3.41 -2.34 -6.84
N LEU A 26 -3.86 -1.96 -5.64
CA LEU A 26 -3.47 -2.65 -4.40
C LEU A 26 -3.93 -4.10 -4.41
N ASP A 27 -5.20 -4.35 -4.74
CA ASP A 27 -5.80 -5.69 -4.71
C ASP A 27 -5.09 -6.64 -5.67
N ILE A 28 -4.81 -6.20 -6.91
CA ILE A 28 -4.15 -7.05 -7.90
C ILE A 28 -2.67 -7.26 -7.58
N LEU A 29 -2.00 -6.29 -6.95
CA LEU A 29 -0.62 -6.47 -6.47
C LEU A 29 -0.56 -7.44 -5.28
N GLU A 30 -1.57 -7.46 -4.41
CA GLU A 30 -1.68 -8.48 -3.35
C GLU A 30 -1.85 -9.89 -3.92
N VAL A 31 -2.69 -10.05 -4.94
CA VAL A 31 -2.80 -11.31 -5.70
C VAL A 31 -1.45 -11.66 -6.33
N GLY A 32 -0.78 -10.69 -6.95
CA GLY A 32 0.55 -10.88 -7.53
C GLY A 32 1.59 -11.37 -6.53
N VAL A 33 1.58 -10.89 -5.29
CA VAL A 33 2.46 -11.42 -4.23
C VAL A 33 2.14 -12.88 -3.94
N ARG A 34 0.87 -13.20 -3.73
CA ARG A 34 0.45 -14.56 -3.35
C ARG A 34 0.75 -15.60 -4.43
N GLU A 35 0.56 -15.24 -5.68
CA GLU A 35 0.73 -16.13 -6.83
C GLU A 35 2.17 -16.09 -7.39
N GLY A 36 3.07 -15.27 -6.83
CA GLY A 36 4.45 -15.14 -7.31
C GLY A 36 4.61 -14.36 -8.62
N THR A 37 3.62 -13.55 -9.01
CA THR A 37 3.54 -12.79 -10.27
C THR A 37 3.61 -11.27 -10.08
N LEU A 38 4.11 -10.81 -8.92
CA LEU A 38 4.17 -9.39 -8.56
C LEU A 38 4.82 -8.52 -9.65
N VAL A 39 5.91 -9.00 -10.27
CA VAL A 39 6.63 -8.24 -11.30
C VAL A 39 5.76 -8.05 -12.54
N ASP A 40 5.09 -9.10 -13.01
CA ASP A 40 4.22 -9.05 -14.18
C ASP A 40 3.06 -8.07 -13.98
N VAL A 41 2.43 -8.13 -12.80
CA VAL A 41 1.35 -7.22 -12.42
C VAL A 41 1.85 -5.77 -12.36
N ALA A 42 3.02 -5.55 -11.75
CA ALA A 42 3.62 -4.22 -11.68
C ALA A 42 3.95 -3.67 -13.08
N GLU A 43 4.40 -4.50 -14.02
CA GLU A 43 4.64 -4.09 -15.41
C GLU A 43 3.36 -3.68 -16.14
N VAL A 44 2.24 -4.37 -15.92
CA VAL A 44 0.94 -4.01 -16.51
C VAL A 44 0.47 -2.64 -16.01
N ILE A 45 0.51 -2.42 -14.70
CA ILE A 45 0.15 -1.14 -14.08
C ILE A 45 1.10 -0.05 -14.58
N ALA A 46 2.41 -0.31 -14.55
CA ALA A 46 3.41 0.64 -14.99
C ALA A 46 3.19 1.10 -16.44
N ARG A 47 2.90 0.17 -17.36
CA ARG A 47 2.56 0.48 -18.75
C ARG A 47 1.31 1.35 -18.86
N ARG A 48 0.24 1.02 -18.13
CA ARG A 48 -1.04 1.77 -18.17
C ARG A 48 -0.90 3.22 -17.73
N TYR A 49 0.03 3.50 -16.82
CA TYR A 49 0.23 4.81 -16.21
C TYR A 49 1.53 5.51 -16.62
N ALA A 50 2.29 4.94 -17.56
CA ALA A 50 3.61 5.43 -17.97
C ALA A 50 4.59 5.60 -16.80
N LEU A 51 4.57 4.63 -15.87
CA LEU A 51 5.47 4.54 -14.72
C LEU A 51 6.57 3.51 -14.98
N GLN A 52 7.55 3.48 -14.08
CA GLN A 52 8.52 2.39 -14.01
C GLN A 52 7.97 1.26 -13.12
N PRO A 53 8.15 -0.02 -13.46
CA PRO A 53 7.70 -1.14 -12.63
C PRO A 53 8.25 -1.09 -11.20
N GLN A 54 9.51 -0.68 -11.02
CA GLN A 54 10.12 -0.57 -9.69
C GLN A 54 9.46 0.52 -8.85
N ALA A 55 8.93 1.58 -9.48
CA ALA A 55 8.18 2.62 -8.79
C ALA A 55 6.82 2.11 -8.30
N VAL A 56 6.14 1.26 -9.08
CA VAL A 56 4.88 0.62 -8.66
C VAL A 56 5.12 -0.32 -7.48
N ILE A 57 6.15 -1.18 -7.56
CA ILE A 57 6.52 -2.09 -6.47
C ILE A 57 6.91 -1.31 -5.21
N GLY A 58 7.71 -0.25 -5.36
CA GLY A 58 8.12 0.60 -4.23
C GLY A 58 6.95 1.33 -3.58
N TRP A 59 5.99 1.82 -4.38
CA TRP A 59 4.75 2.42 -3.88
C TRP A 59 3.91 1.39 -3.11
N PHE A 60 3.78 0.18 -3.64
CA PHE A 60 3.04 -0.90 -2.98
C PHE A 60 3.67 -1.31 -1.65
N GLY A 61 5.00 -1.50 -1.62
CA GLY A 61 5.73 -1.79 -0.39
C GLY A 61 5.55 -0.72 0.68
N GLU A 62 5.53 0.56 0.30
CA GLU A 62 5.27 1.66 1.22
C GLU A 62 3.81 1.66 1.72
N CYS A 63 2.84 1.33 0.87
CA CYS A 63 1.45 1.15 1.31
C CYS A 63 1.31 0.04 2.36
N LEU A 64 1.97 -1.10 2.14
CA LEU A 64 1.98 -2.20 3.11
C LEU A 64 2.65 -1.79 4.43
N ASN A 65 3.79 -1.11 4.37
CA ASN A 65 4.50 -0.62 5.55
C ASN A 65 3.62 0.32 6.40
N ARG A 66 2.87 1.23 5.77
CA ARG A 66 1.91 2.10 6.46
C ARG A 66 0.77 1.32 7.10
N ARG A 67 0.23 0.30 6.44
CA ARG A 67 -0.79 -0.59 7.02
C ARG A 67 -0.26 -1.36 8.22
N ILE A 68 0.98 -1.86 8.16
CA ILE A 68 1.62 -2.54 9.28
C ILE A 68 1.76 -1.60 10.48
N LYS A 69 2.25 -0.37 10.26
CA LYS A 69 2.38 0.64 11.33
C LYS A 69 1.04 0.99 11.95
N ALA A 70 0.00 1.22 11.15
CA ALA A 70 -1.34 1.51 11.65
C ALA A 70 -1.90 0.36 12.50
N THR A 71 -1.71 -0.89 12.06
CA THR A 71 -2.11 -2.09 12.83
C THR A 71 -1.33 -2.19 14.15
N GLN A 72 -0.03 -1.88 14.14
CA GLN A 72 0.79 -1.86 15.35
C GLN A 72 0.29 -0.82 16.36
N GLU A 73 0.00 0.41 15.90
CA GLU A 73 -0.55 1.47 16.74
C GLU A 73 -1.91 1.08 17.35
N ILE A 74 -2.77 0.40 16.59
CA ILE A 74 -4.04 -0.12 17.09
C ILE A 74 -3.79 -1.19 18.17
N SER A 75 -2.88 -2.13 17.91
CA SER A 75 -2.50 -3.19 18.86
C SER A 75 -1.97 -2.60 20.17
N ASP A 76 -1.11 -1.59 20.09
CA ASP A 76 -0.53 -0.94 21.26
C ASP A 76 -1.59 -0.18 22.09
N LYS A 77 -2.53 0.51 21.41
CA LYS A 77 -3.68 1.15 22.07
C LYS A 77 -4.58 0.14 22.77
N LEU A 78 -4.88 -0.98 22.12
CA LEU A 78 -5.72 -2.04 22.71
C LEU A 78 -5.07 -2.63 23.97
N LYS A 79 -3.75 -2.90 23.94
CA LYS A 79 -3.01 -3.38 25.12
C LYS A 79 -3.06 -2.38 26.27
N ALA A 80 -2.87 -1.09 25.98
CA ALA A 80 -2.94 -0.04 27.00
C ALA A 80 -4.34 0.04 27.65
N MET A 81 -5.41 -0.13 26.86
CA MET A 81 -6.79 -0.15 27.38
C MET A 81 -7.04 -1.36 28.29
N THR A 82 -6.56 -2.56 27.92
CA THR A 82 -6.70 -3.77 28.76
C THR A 82 -5.93 -3.61 30.08
N GLN A 83 -4.71 -3.07 30.04
CA GLN A 83 -3.92 -2.82 31.26
C GLN A 83 -4.54 -1.77 32.18
N ALA A 84 -5.21 -0.75 31.64
CA ALA A 84 -5.93 0.25 32.42
C ALA A 84 -7.21 -0.32 33.07
N HIS A 85 -7.87 -1.28 32.42
CA HIS A 85 -9.07 -1.94 32.92
C HIS A 85 -8.76 -2.98 34.01
N ASP A 86 -7.66 -3.73 33.90
CA ASP A 86 -7.29 -4.75 34.89
C ASP A 86 -6.61 -4.17 36.15
N GLY A 87 -6.20 -2.90 36.11
CA GLY A 87 -5.57 -2.18 37.22
C GLY A 87 -6.52 -1.26 38.02
N SER A 88 -7.81 -1.23 37.69
CA SER A 88 -8.88 -0.50 38.41
C SER A 88 -9.78 -1.46 39.18
#